data_AF-A0A966BUX0-F1
#
_entry.id   AF-A0A966BUX0-F1
#
_cell.length_a   1.000
_cell.length_b   1.000
_cell.length_c   1.000
_cell.angle_alpha   90.00
_cell.angle_beta   90.00
_cell.angle_gamma   90.00
#
_symmetry.space_group_name_H-M   'P 1'
#
loop_
_entity.id
_entity.type
_entity.pdbx_description
1 polymer ?
#
loop_
_entity_poly.entity_id
_entity_poly.type
_entity_poly.pdbx_seq_one_letter_code
_entity_poly.pdbx_strand_id
1 'polypeptide(L)'
;ASAASTKAIRLYIDNAGEVYLDGQPVRVWVLQSRIRDLLSSSTTQSVLVVTDDQVPAGRLVEVVDQARRAGAQDVGVATVDEAGAG
;
A
#
# COMPACT_ATOMS: atom_id res chain seq x y z
N ALA A 1 4.03 22.17 -5.00
CA ALA A 1 4.93 21.40 -4.14
C ALA A 1 5.01 20.00 -4.73
N SER A 2 6.18 19.50 -5.11
CA SER A 2 6.30 18.15 -5.68
C SER A 2 6.19 17.15 -4.53
N ALA A 3 4.98 16.61 -4.29
CA ALA A 3 4.77 15.58 -3.28
C ALA A 3 5.62 14.35 -3.64
N ALA A 4 6.72 14.21 -2.89
CA ALA A 4 7.62 13.06 -2.78
C ALA A 4 7.47 11.98 -3.86
N SER A 5 8.22 12.15 -4.96
CA SER A 5 8.62 11.07 -5.86
C SER A 5 9.66 10.17 -5.17
N THR A 6 9.36 9.68 -3.97
CA THR A 6 10.06 8.54 -3.40
C THR A 6 9.33 7.30 -3.92
N LYS A 7 10.09 6.43 -4.59
CA LYS A 7 9.68 5.22 -5.32
C LYS A 7 9.09 4.13 -4.42
N ALA A 8 8.21 4.49 -3.48
CA ALA A 8 7.51 3.55 -2.63
C ALA A 8 6.41 2.86 -3.44
N ILE A 9 6.23 1.56 -3.20
CA ILE A 9 5.13 0.80 -3.79
C ILE A 9 3.84 1.30 -3.16
N ARG A 10 2.88 1.73 -4.00
CA ARG A 10 1.61 2.29 -3.53
C ARG A 10 0.52 1.22 -3.53
N LEU A 11 -0.09 1.02 -2.38
CA LEU A 11 -1.28 0.20 -2.20
C LEU A 11 -2.45 1.11 -1.91
N TYR A 12 -3.61 0.82 -2.49
CA TYR A 12 -4.83 1.54 -2.22
C TYR A 12 -5.84 0.61 -1.54
N ILE A 13 -6.58 1.09 -0.56
CA ILE A 13 -7.72 0.40 0.04
C ILE A 13 -8.93 1.29 -0.13
N ASP A 14 -9.94 0.80 -0.85
CA ASP A 14 -11.20 1.53 -1.02
C ASP A 14 -12.15 1.28 0.16
N ASN A 15 -13.25 2.04 0.19
CA ASN A 15 -14.32 1.89 1.18
C ASN A 15 -14.94 0.48 1.25
N ALA A 16 -14.83 -0.35 0.20
CA ALA A 16 -15.29 -1.74 0.21
C ALA A 16 -14.25 -2.69 0.85
N GLY A 17 -13.07 -2.18 1.19
CA GLY A 17 -11.95 -2.94 1.71
C GLY A 17 -11.20 -3.70 0.61
N GLU A 18 -11.44 -3.40 -0.67
CA GLU A 18 -10.72 -3.96 -1.79
C GLU A 18 -9.35 -3.30 -1.91
N VAL A 19 -8.33 -4.11 -2.16
CA VAL A 19 -6.95 -3.64 -2.24
C VAL A 19 -6.57 -3.50 -3.71
N TYR A 20 -5.95 -2.38 -4.08
CA TYR A 20 -5.45 -2.14 -5.42
C TYR A 20 -3.95 -1.89 -5.38
N LEU A 21 -3.28 -2.38 -6.42
CA LEU A 21 -1.86 -2.19 -6.66
C LEU A 21 -1.71 -1.77 -8.12
N ASP A 22 -1.07 -0.63 -8.36
CA ASP A 22 -0.95 -0.03 -9.70
C ASP A 22 -2.30 0.10 -10.45
N GLY A 23 -3.36 0.41 -9.70
CA GLY A 23 -4.73 0.55 -10.24
C GLY A 23 -5.44 -0.76 -10.55
N GLN A 24 -4.81 -1.91 -10.30
CA GLN A 24 -5.42 -3.22 -10.49
C GLN A 24 -5.88 -3.82 -9.16
N PRO A 25 -7.10 -4.40 -9.08
CA PRO A 25 -7.56 -5.05 -7.87
C PRO A 25 -6.72 -6.29 -7.59
N VAL A 26 -6.26 -6.41 -6.35
CA VAL A 26 -5.45 -7.53 -5.86
C VAL A 26 -6.17 -8.19 -4.71
N ARG A 27 -6.32 -9.51 -4.82
CA ARG A 27 -6.82 -10.35 -3.73
C ARG A 27 -5.75 -10.45 -2.65
N VAL A 28 -6.17 -10.32 -1.40
CA VAL A 28 -5.30 -10.26 -0.21
C VAL A 28 -4.37 -11.47 -0.11
N TRP A 29 -4.85 -12.65 -0.46
CA TRP A 29 -4.05 -13.88 -0.41
C TRP A 29 -2.90 -13.88 -1.44
N VAL A 30 -2.96 -13.09 -2.50
CA VAL A 30 -1.87 -12.91 -3.50
C VAL A 30 -1.03 -11.68 -3.19
N LEU A 31 -1.54 -10.76 -2.37
CA LEU A 31 -0.97 -9.44 -2.11
C LEU A 31 0.49 -9.54 -1.65
N GLN A 32 0.78 -10.45 -0.73
CA GLN A 32 2.14 -10.66 -0.22
C GLN A 32 3.15 -10.99 -1.34
N SER A 33 2.82 -11.95 -2.22
CA SER A 33 3.70 -12.35 -3.32
C SER A 33 3.93 -11.20 -4.30
N ARG A 34 2.86 -10.45 -4.64
CA ARG A 34 2.95 -9.29 -5.53
C ARG A 34 3.84 -8.20 -4.96
N ILE A 35 3.68 -7.86 -3.68
CA ILE A 35 4.50 -6.87 -2.99
C ILE A 35 5.96 -7.34 -2.97
N ARG A 36 6.22 -8.62 -2.68
CA ARG A 36 7.58 -9.18 -2.66
C ARG A 36 8.26 -9.05 -4.02
N ASP A 37 7.55 -9.38 -5.09
CA ASP A 37 8.08 -9.30 -6.45
C ASP A 37 8.45 -7.85 -6.81
N LEU A 38 7.57 -6.89 -6.48
CA LEU A 38 7.84 -5.47 -6.70
C LEU A 38 9.00 -4.96 -5.83
N LEU A 39 9.07 -5.37 -4.56
CA LEU A 39 10.17 -5.01 -3.66
C LEU A 39 11.51 -5.54 -4.16
N SER A 40 11.54 -6.74 -4.75
CA SER A 40 12.76 -7.34 -5.31
C SER A 40 13.38 -6.52 -6.45
N SER A 41 12.54 -5.78 -7.18
CA SER A 41 12.93 -4.91 -8.29
C SER A 41 13.04 -3.44 -7.90
N SER A 42 12.68 -3.10 -6.65
CA SER A 42 12.73 -1.73 -6.15
C SER A 42 14.09 -1.38 -5.55
N THR A 43 14.46 -0.10 -5.66
CA THR A 43 15.66 0.45 -5.00
C THR A 43 15.40 0.80 -3.53
N THR A 44 14.13 0.79 -3.11
CA THR A 44 13.66 1.09 -1.77
C THR A 44 12.73 -0.01 -1.30
N GLN A 45 12.83 -0.40 -0.02
CA GLN A 45 11.96 -1.40 0.59
C GLN A 45 10.78 -0.75 1.32
N SER A 46 10.19 0.26 0.70
CA SER A 46 9.16 1.11 1.31
C SER A 46 7.82 0.92 0.61
N VAL A 47 6.75 0.80 1.40
CA VAL A 47 5.37 0.68 0.93
C VAL A 47 4.55 1.83 1.51
N LEU A 48 3.73 2.47 0.68
CA LEU A 48 2.74 3.45 1.12
C LEU A 48 1.35 2.86 0.94
N VAL A 49 0.62 2.70 2.03
CA VAL A 49 -0.78 2.30 2.02
C VAL A 49 -1.64 3.56 2.06
N VAL A 50 -2.36 3.81 0.97
CA VAL A 50 -3.36 4.86 0.85
C VAL A 50 -4.71 4.23 1.15
N THR A 51 -5.46 4.75 2.11
CA THR A 51 -6.74 4.18 2.53
C THR A 51 -7.83 5.25 2.59
N ASP A 52 -9.07 4.87 2.33
CA ASP A 52 -10.21 5.72 2.67
C ASP A 52 -10.44 5.74 4.19
N ASP A 53 -11.03 6.83 4.70
CA ASP A 53 -11.29 7.04 6.14
C ASP A 53 -12.28 6.04 6.75
N GLN A 54 -13.16 5.47 5.92
CA GLN A 54 -14.20 4.55 6.38
C GLN A 54 -13.72 3.09 6.44
N VAL A 55 -12.48 2.80 6.04
CA VAL A 55 -11.92 1.45 6.05
C VAL A 55 -11.78 0.97 7.51
N PRO A 56 -12.31 -0.22 7.85
CA PRO A 56 -12.14 -0.78 9.18
C PRO A 56 -10.66 -0.92 9.55
N ALA A 57 -10.27 -0.48 10.75
CA ALA A 57 -8.88 -0.53 11.19
C ALA A 57 -8.25 -1.93 11.10
N GLY A 58 -9.03 -2.99 11.38
CA GLY A 58 -8.55 -4.38 11.23
C GLY A 58 -8.14 -4.73 9.79
N ARG A 59 -8.82 -4.16 8.80
CA ARG A 59 -8.50 -4.35 7.38
C ARG A 59 -7.21 -3.65 7.00
N LEU A 60 -7.01 -2.43 7.48
CA LEU A 60 -5.77 -1.68 7.29
C LEU A 60 -4.58 -2.43 7.91
N VAL A 61 -4.74 -2.92 9.15
CA VAL A 61 -3.70 -3.70 9.86
C VAL A 61 -3.33 -4.95 9.07
N GLU A 62 -4.32 -5.68 8.54
CA GLU A 62 -4.07 -6.86 7.72
C GLU A 62 -3.19 -6.54 6.50
N VAL A 63 -3.48 -5.45 5.78
CA VAL A 63 -2.72 -5.02 4.60
C VAL A 63 -1.29 -4.60 4.97
N VAL A 64 -1.14 -3.85 6.08
CA VAL A 64 0.18 -3.45 6.60
C VAL A 64 1.01 -4.69 6.99
N ASP A 65 0.40 -5.67 7.65
CA ASP A 65 1.07 -6.92 8.01
C ASP A 65 1.50 -7.71 6.77
N GLN A 66 0.67 -7.79 5.73
CA GLN A 66 1.05 -8.43 4.47
C GLN A 66 2.25 -7.72 3.81
N ALA A 67 2.28 -6.38 3.82
CA ALA A 67 3.40 -5.61 3.29
C ALA A 67 4.69 -5.90 4.06
N ARG A 68 4.65 -5.92 5.41
CA ARG A 68 5.82 -6.28 6.24
C ARG A 68 6.28 -7.71 5.99
N ARG A 69 5.36 -8.68 5.95
CA ARG A 69 5.66 -10.09 5.63
C ARG A 69 6.19 -10.31 4.21
N ALA A 70 5.93 -9.37 3.29
CA ALA A 70 6.49 -9.39 1.95
C ALA A 70 7.94 -8.89 1.89
N GLY A 71 8.44 -8.27 2.95
CA GLY A 71 9.80 -7.74 3.05
C GLY A 71 9.90 -6.21 3.05
N ALA A 72 8.78 -5.50 3.21
CA ALA A 72 8.81 -4.05 3.37
C ALA A 72 9.46 -3.69 4.72
N GLN A 73 10.50 -2.84 4.69
CA GLN A 73 11.15 -2.30 5.88
C GLN A 73 10.37 -1.10 6.42
N ASP A 74 9.97 -0.21 5.52
CA ASP A 74 9.20 0.99 5.83
C ASP A 74 7.77 0.84 5.30
N VAL A 75 6.78 1.03 6.17
CA VAL A 75 5.37 1.06 5.76
C VAL A 75 4.76 2.35 6.27
N GLY A 76 4.44 3.25 5.34
CA GLY A 76 3.67 4.46 5.60
C GLY A 76 2.18 4.21 5.36
N VAL A 77 1.34 4.95 6.08
CA VAL A 77 -0.11 4.99 5.85
C VAL A 77 -0.49 6.44 5.62
N ALA A 78 -1.31 6.68 4.61
CA ALA A 78 -1.90 7.98 4.30
C ALA A 78 -3.38 7.80 3.98
N THR A 79 -4.19 8.82 4.22
CA THR A 79 -5.58 8.83 3.73
C THR A 79 -5.62 9.30 2.28
N VAL A 80 -6.69 9.00 1.54
CA VAL A 80 -6.86 9.50 0.16
C VAL A 80 -6.77 11.02 0.06
N ASP A 81 -7.26 11.74 1.07
CA ASP A 81 -7.20 13.20 1.17
C ASP A 81 -5.74 13.69 1.26
N GLU A 82 -4.90 12.96 2.01
CA GLU A 82 -3.48 13.26 2.20
C GLU A 82 -2.61 12.79 0.99
N ALA A 83 -2.98 11.69 0.34
CA ALA A 83 -2.24 11.12 -0.78
C ALA A 83 -2.57 11.75 -2.15
N GLY A 84 -3.72 12.44 -2.26
CA GLY A 84 -4.20 13.14 -3.46
C GLY A 84 -3.90 14.65 -3.48
N ALA A 85 -3.42 15.24 -2.38
CA ALA A 85 -2.96 16.62 -2.32
C ALA A 85 -1.48 16.73 -2.73
N GLY A 86 -1.18 16.49 -4.01
CA GLY A 86 0.18 16.55 -4.57
C GLY A 86 0.23 16.81 -6.06
#